data_AF-A0A1V3XP74-F1
#
_entry.id   AF-A0A1V3XP74-F1
#
_cell.length_a   1.000
_cell.length_b   1.000
_cell.length_c   1.000
_cell.angle_alpha   90.00
_cell.angle_beta   90.00
_cell.angle_gamma   90.00
#
_symmetry.space_group_name_H-M   'P 1'
#
loop_
_entity.id
_entity.type
_entity.pdbx_description
1 polymer ?
#
loop_
_entity_poly.entity_id
_entity_poly.type
_entity_poly.pdbx_seq_one_letter_code
_entity_poly.pdbx_strand_id
1 'polypeptide(L)'
;MAAAITAVQQQNRFARRVNMQVASHTASMDPILAELRSALAGLAPKLPVIPLLSTVTDTGTPRLDADYWVANVRQPVRLSQAVAAAGQDHTTFVEISPTRC
;
A
#
# COMPACT_ATOMS: atom_id res chain seq x y z
N MET A 1 6.45 -9.29 17.42
CA MET A 1 7.28 -9.50 16.21
C MET A 1 8.19 -10.73 16.32
N ALA A 2 9.03 -10.85 17.37
CA ALA A 2 9.97 -11.98 17.52
C ALA A 2 9.28 -13.35 17.51
N ALA A 3 8.17 -13.50 18.26
CA ALA A 3 7.41 -14.75 18.30
C ALA A 3 6.88 -15.20 16.93
N ALA A 4 6.46 -14.26 16.08
CA ALA A 4 5.96 -14.58 14.73
C ALA A 4 7.10 -15.04 13.80
N ILE A 5 8.28 -14.40 13.87
CA ILE A 5 9.46 -14.82 13.11
C ILE A 5 9.88 -16.23 13.51
N THR A 6 10.00 -16.49 14.82
CA THR A 6 10.35 -17.81 15.34
C THR A 6 9.36 -18.88 14.89
N ALA A 7 8.05 -18.60 14.97
CA ALA A 7 7.02 -19.54 14.54
C ALA A 7 7.11 -19.92 13.05
N VAL A 8 7.44 -18.96 12.17
CA VAL A 8 7.64 -19.23 10.74
C VAL A 8 8.93 -20.01 10.49
N GLN A 9 10.01 -19.67 11.20
CA GLN A 9 11.29 -20.38 11.08
C GLN A 9 11.19 -21.83 11.56
N GLN A 10 10.41 -22.11 12.60
CA GLN A 10 10.12 -23.48 13.06
C GLN A 10 9.40 -24.32 12.00
N GLN A 11 8.71 -23.69 11.05
CA GLN A 11 8.10 -24.36 9.90
C GLN A 11 9.06 -24.52 8.71
N ASN A 12 10.37 -24.33 8.92
CA ASN A 12 11.41 -24.30 7.87
C ASN A 12 11.11 -23.28 6.76
N ARG A 13 10.47 -22.15 7.12
CA ARG A 13 10.14 -21.05 6.20
C ARG A 13 10.95 -19.80 6.53
N PHE A 14 11.22 -19.00 5.50
CA PHE A 14 11.96 -17.75 5.66
C PHE A 14 11.10 -16.66 6.30
N ALA A 15 11.63 -16.03 7.34
CA ALA A 15 11.10 -14.80 7.92
C ALA A 15 12.26 -13.92 8.40
N ARG A 16 12.15 -12.61 8.18
CA ARG A 16 13.10 -11.61 8.66
C ARG A 16 12.39 -10.35 9.13
N ARG A 17 13.03 -9.61 10.05
CA ARG A 17 12.58 -8.27 10.41
C ARG A 17 12.93 -7.30 9.27
N VAL A 18 11.97 -6.47 8.88
CA VAL A 18 12.22 -5.33 8.00
C VAL A 18 12.60 -4.12 8.85
N ASN A 19 13.65 -3.39 8.46
CA ASN A 19 14.10 -2.21 9.18
C ASN A 19 13.22 -1.01 8.83
N MET A 20 12.11 -0.85 9.56
CA MET A 20 11.16 0.24 9.41
C MET A 20 10.97 0.99 10.73
N GLN A 21 10.83 2.31 10.63
CA GLN A 21 10.53 3.17 11.78
C GLN A 21 9.04 3.14 12.16
N VAL A 22 8.18 2.87 11.17
CA VAL A 22 6.72 2.90 11.31
C VAL A 22 6.14 1.58 10.79
N ALA A 23 5.21 1.00 11.54
CA ALA A 23 4.47 -0.20 11.12
C ALA A 23 3.20 0.19 10.33
N SER A 24 3.38 0.80 9.16
CA SER A 24 2.27 1.16 8.27
C SER A 24 1.48 -0.07 7.81
N HIS A 25 0.27 0.14 7.31
CA HIS A 25 -0.65 -0.91 6.83
C HIS A 25 -1.14 -1.89 7.91
N THR A 26 -1.06 -1.48 9.17
CA THR A 26 -1.53 -2.24 10.33
C THR A 26 -2.42 -1.40 11.23
N ALA A 27 -3.06 -2.04 12.22
CA ALA A 27 -3.84 -1.35 13.26
C ALA A 27 -3.03 -0.32 14.06
N SER A 28 -1.70 -0.36 14.03
CA SER A 28 -0.86 0.67 14.64
C SER A 28 -1.08 2.07 14.06
N MET A 29 -1.69 2.19 12.87
CA MET A 29 -2.03 3.48 12.27
C MET A 29 -3.34 4.08 12.78
N ASP A 30 -4.19 3.30 13.48
CA ASP A 30 -5.51 3.76 13.95
C ASP A 30 -5.48 5.08 14.74
N PRO A 31 -4.50 5.34 15.63
CA PRO A 31 -4.45 6.58 16.40
C PRO A 31 -4.31 7.87 15.58
N ILE A 32 -3.75 7.80 14.37
CA ILE A 32 -3.47 8.98 13.53
C ILE A 32 -4.51 9.22 12.44
N LEU A 33 -5.45 8.29 12.22
CA LEU A 33 -6.33 8.35 11.04
C LEU A 33 -7.26 9.56 11.04
N ALA A 34 -7.73 9.99 12.21
CA ALA A 34 -8.60 11.16 12.35
C ALA A 34 -7.83 12.46 12.04
N GLU A 35 -6.63 12.59 12.59
CA GLU A 35 -5.74 13.74 12.34
C GLU A 35 -5.35 13.81 10.86
N LEU A 36 -4.94 12.67 10.28
CA LEU A 36 -4.59 12.57 8.87
C LEU A 36 -5.75 12.97 7.96
N ARG A 37 -6.98 12.51 8.27
CA ARG A 37 -8.18 12.88 7.51
C ARG A 37 -8.41 14.39 7.54
N SER A 38 -8.30 14.99 8.73
CA SER A 38 -8.46 16.44 8.92
C SER A 38 -7.41 17.22 8.12
N ALA A 39 -6.14 16.81 8.21
CA ALA A 39 -5.03 17.43 7.49
C ALA A 39 -5.20 17.38 5.96
N LEU A 40 -5.89 16.36 5.45
CA LEU A 40 -6.12 16.15 4.01
C LEU A 40 -7.50 16.65 3.52
N ALA A 41 -8.32 17.25 4.39
CA ALA A 41 -9.70 17.63 4.06
C ALA A 41 -9.80 18.66 2.91
N GLY A 42 -8.75 19.46 2.70
CA GLY A 42 -8.69 20.46 1.62
C GLY A 42 -8.31 19.90 0.25
N LEU A 43 -8.06 18.59 0.10
CA LEU A 43 -7.70 18.01 -1.19
C LEU A 43 -8.86 18.14 -2.19
N ALA A 44 -8.53 18.62 -3.39
CA ALA A 44 -9.41 18.62 -4.55
C ALA A 44 -8.79 17.79 -5.69
N PRO A 45 -8.82 16.44 -5.61
CA PRO A 45 -8.18 15.58 -6.58
C PRO A 45 -8.86 15.67 -7.94
N LYS A 46 -8.06 15.70 -9.00
CA LYS A 46 -8.55 15.58 -10.37
C LYS A 46 -8.53 14.11 -10.79
N LEU A 47 -9.40 13.77 -11.74
CA LEU A 47 -9.35 12.45 -12.36
C LEU A 47 -7.99 12.25 -13.06
N PRO A 48 -7.33 11.10 -12.85
CA PRO A 48 -6.08 10.82 -13.52
C PRO A 48 -6.32 10.63 -15.02
N VAL A 49 -5.49 11.29 -15.84
CA VAL A 49 -5.53 11.17 -17.31
C VAL A 49 -4.78 9.94 -17.83
N ILE A 50 -3.93 9.36 -16.98
CA ILE A 50 -3.25 8.08 -17.18
C ILE A 50 -3.94 7.06 -16.26
N PRO A 51 -4.26 5.83 -16.74
CA PRO A 51 -4.85 4.81 -15.89
C PRO A 51 -4.04 4.57 -14.61
N LEU A 52 -4.71 4.64 -13.46
CA LEU A 52 -4.12 4.37 -12.15
C LEU A 52 -4.73 3.09 -11.58
N LEU A 53 -3.88 2.08 -11.37
CA LEU A 53 -4.25 0.85 -10.69
C LEU A 53 -3.99 1.01 -9.20
N SER A 54 -5.06 1.06 -8.42
CA SER A 54 -4.99 1.16 -6.98
C SER A 54 -4.45 -0.12 -6.36
N THR A 55 -3.54 0.01 -5.39
CA THR A 55 -3.10 -1.10 -4.53
C THR A 55 -3.89 -1.17 -3.22
N VAL A 56 -4.97 -0.39 -3.09
CA VAL A 56 -5.82 -0.28 -1.90
C VAL A 56 -7.22 -0.83 -2.21
N THR A 57 -7.80 -0.36 -3.31
CA THR A 57 -9.18 -0.65 -3.74
C THR A 57 -9.20 -1.60 -4.92
N ASP A 58 -10.18 -2.51 -4.95
CA ASP A 58 -10.18 -3.67 -5.86
C ASP A 58 -10.53 -3.32 -7.31
N THR A 59 -11.30 -2.26 -7.53
CA THR A 59 -11.78 -1.87 -8.86
C THR A 59 -11.99 -0.35 -8.98
N GLY A 60 -12.02 0.12 -10.22
CA GLY A 60 -12.32 1.51 -10.58
C GLY A 60 -11.16 2.48 -10.40
N THR A 61 -11.36 3.70 -10.91
CA THR A 61 -10.44 4.82 -10.70
C THR A 61 -10.66 5.38 -9.30
N PRO A 62 -9.67 5.33 -8.39
CA PRO A 62 -9.86 5.84 -7.03
C PRO A 62 -9.99 7.36 -7.07
N ARG A 63 -10.91 7.88 -6.24
CA ARG A 63 -10.94 9.31 -5.91
C ARG A 63 -9.84 9.52 -4.87
N LEU A 64 -8.72 10.10 -5.28
CA LEU A 64 -7.49 10.26 -4.46
C LEU A 64 -7.65 11.31 -3.33
N ASP A 65 -8.76 11.26 -2.61
CA ASP A 65 -9.16 12.18 -1.54
C ASP A 65 -8.63 11.73 -0.17
N ALA A 66 -8.99 12.47 0.88
CA ALA A 66 -8.57 12.19 2.25
C ALA A 66 -8.91 10.74 2.67
N ASP A 67 -10.06 10.23 2.27
CA ASP A 67 -10.55 8.90 2.64
C ASP A 67 -9.70 7.82 1.98
N TYR A 68 -9.33 8.02 0.70
CA TYR A 68 -8.42 7.14 0.01
C TYR A 68 -7.04 7.08 0.69
N TRP A 69 -6.48 8.23 1.08
CA TRP A 69 -5.15 8.25 1.72
C TRP A 69 -5.15 7.68 3.14
N VAL A 70 -6.24 7.88 3.89
CA VAL A 70 -6.47 7.21 5.18
C VAL A 70 -6.57 5.69 4.99
N ALA A 71 -7.27 5.23 3.94
CA ALA A 71 -7.31 3.81 3.62
C ALA A 71 -5.93 3.28 3.19
N ASN A 72 -5.20 4.03 2.37
CA ASN A 72 -3.87 3.65 1.86
C ASN A 72 -2.86 3.39 2.99
N VAL A 73 -2.77 4.29 3.97
CA VAL A 73 -1.83 4.12 5.09
C VAL A 73 -2.22 2.96 6.00
N ARG A 74 -3.52 2.62 6.06
CA ARG A 74 -4.08 1.66 7.02
C ARG A 74 -4.26 0.24 6.48
N GLN A 75 -4.54 0.09 5.19
CA GLN A 75 -4.86 -1.18 4.56
C GLN A 75 -3.62 -1.84 3.95
N PRO A 76 -3.59 -3.18 3.81
CA PRO A 76 -2.51 -3.89 3.12
C PRO A 76 -2.32 -3.40 1.68
N VAL A 77 -1.06 -3.32 1.24
CA VAL A 77 -0.72 -3.00 -0.15
C VAL A 77 -0.91 -4.24 -1.04
N ARG A 78 -1.89 -4.20 -1.94
CA ARG A 78 -2.23 -5.30 -2.87
C ARG A 78 -1.47 -5.19 -4.20
N LEU A 79 -0.14 -5.08 -4.13
CA LEU A 79 0.72 -4.85 -5.31
C LEU A 79 0.60 -5.99 -6.34
N SER A 80 0.60 -7.25 -5.90
CA SER A 80 0.53 -8.41 -6.79
C SER A 80 -0.72 -8.39 -7.68
N GLN A 81 -1.86 -7.99 -7.12
CA GLN A 81 -3.09 -7.83 -7.87
C GLN A 81 -3.00 -6.71 -8.91
N ALA A 82 -2.47 -5.55 -8.54
CA ALA A 82 -2.33 -4.44 -9.47
C ALA A 82 -1.41 -4.79 -10.65
N VAL A 83 -0.29 -5.47 -10.37
CA VAL A 83 0.64 -5.95 -11.41
C VAL A 83 -0.02 -7.02 -12.29
N ALA A 84 -0.75 -7.97 -11.71
CA ALA A 84 -1.46 -9.01 -12.46
C ALA A 84 -2.55 -8.43 -13.37
N ALA A 85 -3.26 -7.39 -12.91
CA ALA A 85 -4.25 -6.67 -13.70
C ALA A 85 -3.60 -5.89 -14.85
N ALA A 86 -2.51 -5.16 -14.59
CA ALA A 86 -1.75 -4.48 -15.64
C ALA A 86 -1.24 -5.47 -16.70
N GLY A 87 -0.79 -6.64 -16.27
CA GLY A 87 -0.24 -7.70 -17.10
C GLY A 87 -1.22 -8.33 -18.09
N GLN A 88 -2.52 -8.02 -18.00
CA GLN A 88 -3.49 -8.46 -19.01
C GLN A 88 -3.29 -7.72 -20.33
N ASP A 89 -2.92 -6.44 -20.29
CA ASP A 89 -2.79 -5.57 -21.46
C ASP A 89 -1.35 -5.06 -21.70
N HIS A 90 -0.46 -5.21 -20.72
CA HIS A 90 0.90 -4.67 -20.75
C HIS A 90 1.95 -5.74 -20.46
N THR A 91 3.07 -5.68 -21.16
CA THR A 91 4.20 -6.63 -21.01
C THR A 91 5.49 -5.98 -20.53
N THR A 92 5.58 -4.65 -20.62
CA THR A 92 6.76 -3.88 -20.22
C THR A 92 6.48 -3.10 -18.94
N PHE A 93 7.31 -3.29 -17.92
CA PHE A 93 7.21 -2.60 -16.63
C PHE A 93 8.51 -1.86 -16.33
N VAL A 94 8.39 -0.58 -15.94
CA VAL A 94 9.53 0.25 -15.55
C VAL A 94 9.34 0.67 -14.10
N GLU A 95 10.28 0.28 -13.24
CA GLU A 95 10.34 0.76 -11.86
C GLU A 95 11.02 2.14 -11.82
N ILE A 96 10.36 3.12 -11.22
CA ILE A 96 10.90 4.48 -11.04
C ILE A 96 11.32 4.62 -9.58
N SER A 97 12.59 4.34 -9.29
CA SER A 97 13.16 4.38 -7.94
C SER A 97 14.67 4.71 -8.00
N PRO A 98 15.26 5.28 -6.94
CA PRO A 98 16.70 5.55 -6.88
C PRO A 98 17.55 4.28 -6.73
N THR A 99 16.93 3.18 -6.29
CA THR A 99 17.55 1.88 -6.07
C THR A 99 16.57 0.80 -6.44
N ARG A 100 17.02 -0.25 -7.15
CA ARG A 100 16.21 -1.46 -7.28
C ARG A 100 16.07 -2.16 -5.93
N CYS A 101 14.85 -2.56 -5.61
CA CYS A 101 14.57 -3.38 -4.43
C CYS A 101 15.18 -4.79 -4.53
#